data_AF-A0A9P7EMR5-F1
#
_entry.id   AF-A0A9P7EMR5-F1
#
_cell.length_a   1.000
_cell.length_b   1.000
_cell.length_c   1.000
_cell.angle_alpha   90.00
_cell.angle_beta   90.00
_cell.angle_gamma   90.00
#
_symmetry.space_group_name_H-M   'P 1'
#
loop_
_entity.id
_entity.type
_entity.pdbx_description
1 polymer ?
#
loop_
_entity_poly.entity_id
_entity_poly.type
_entity_poly.pdbx_seq_one_letter_code
_entity_poly.pdbx_strand_id
1 'polypeptide(L)'
;MANGWRFECQECIDLWQEQTEEDACVAWERLEQKKKPKINDFDTAMIMADIIIPCPSQYTIQKIKNMEYVELWYFSPDGCWEASTTSRSTLDSDDTFGFVKVDGMVALKMLALFKASHKALQDHDLLW
;
A
#
# COMPACT_ATOMS: atom_id res chain seq x y z
N MET A 1 9.07 16.67 -63.48
CA MET A 1 7.83 16.38 -62.73
C MET A 1 8.18 15.43 -61.59
N ALA A 2 8.55 15.94 -60.40
CA ALA A 2 8.97 15.10 -59.27
C ALA A 2 8.69 15.74 -57.89
N ASN A 3 7.72 16.66 -57.78
CA ASN A 3 7.47 17.43 -56.55
C ASN A 3 6.10 17.17 -55.91
N GLY A 4 5.22 16.36 -56.54
CA GLY A 4 3.87 16.09 -56.02
C GLY A 4 3.85 15.20 -54.78
N TRP A 5 4.66 14.14 -54.76
CA TRP A 5 4.69 13.14 -53.68
C TRP A 5 5.24 13.64 -52.34
N ARG A 6 6.02 14.73 -52.34
CA ARG A 6 6.60 15.29 -51.11
C ARG A 6 5.60 16.13 -50.33
N PHE A 7 4.64 16.75 -51.01
CA PHE A 7 3.59 17.57 -50.39
C PHE A 7 2.48 16.70 -49.79
N GLU A 8 2.03 15.66 -50.50
CA GLU A 8 1.04 14.71 -49.97
C GLU A 8 1.55 13.97 -48.72
N CYS A 9 2.84 13.66 -48.65
CA CYS A 9 3.46 13.03 -47.47
C CYS A 9 3.50 13.97 -46.26
N GLN A 10 3.75 15.27 -46.49
CA GLN A 10 3.78 16.26 -45.42
C GLN A 10 2.37 16.53 -44.87
N GLU A 11 1.37 16.67 -45.73
CA GLU A 11 -0.03 16.83 -45.30
C GLU A 11 -0.53 15.61 -44.52
N CYS A 12 -0.14 14.39 -44.93
CA CYS A 12 -0.44 13.20 -44.16
C CYS A 12 0.18 13.26 -42.76
N ILE A 13 1.45 13.65 -42.64
CA ILE A 13 2.14 13.75 -41.34
C ILE A 13 1.45 14.78 -40.45
N ASP A 14 1.10 15.94 -40.99
CA ASP A 14 0.46 17.01 -40.23
C ASP A 14 -0.95 16.59 -39.75
N LEU A 15 -1.72 15.91 -40.60
CA LEU A 15 -3.03 15.32 -40.23
C LEU A 15 -2.93 14.24 -39.16
N TRP A 16 -1.92 13.36 -39.27
CA TRP A 16 -1.67 12.35 -38.23
C TRP A 16 -1.30 13.00 -36.90
N GLN A 17 -0.51 14.08 -36.92
CA GLN A 17 -0.11 14.78 -35.71
C GLN A 17 -1.29 15.49 -35.04
N GLU A 18 -2.12 16.19 -35.81
CA GLU A 18 -3.35 16.85 -35.34
C GLU A 18 -4.32 15.84 -34.71
N GLN A 19 -4.54 14.70 -35.37
CA GLN A 19 -5.40 13.64 -34.83
C GLN A 19 -4.88 13.08 -33.49
N THR A 20 -3.55 12.96 -33.36
CA THR A 20 -2.92 12.45 -32.14
C THR A 20 -3.04 13.46 -30.98
N GLU A 21 -2.95 14.75 -31.28
CA GLU A 21 -3.11 15.84 -30.31
C GLU A 21 -4.57 15.97 -29.84
N GLU A 22 -5.54 15.85 -30.76
CA GLU A 22 -6.97 15.79 -30.41
C GLU A 22 -7.29 14.58 -29.52
N ASP A 23 -6.80 13.39 -29.89
CA ASP A 23 -7.00 12.16 -29.10
C ASP A 23 -6.38 12.27 -27.71
N ALA A 24 -5.22 12.92 -27.60
CA ALA A 24 -4.58 13.22 -26.32
C ALA A 24 -5.44 14.21 -25.49
N CYS A 25 -5.95 15.29 -26.09
CA CYS A 25 -6.82 16.25 -25.42
C CYS A 25 -8.09 15.58 -24.87
N VAL A 26 -8.76 14.76 -25.68
CA VAL A 26 -9.95 14.00 -25.27
C VAL A 26 -9.62 12.99 -24.17
N ALA A 27 -8.45 12.35 -24.23
CA ALA A 27 -7.99 11.42 -23.19
C ALA A 27 -7.73 12.14 -21.85
N TRP A 28 -7.09 13.31 -21.88
CA TRP A 28 -6.85 14.14 -20.69
C TRP A 28 -8.15 14.60 -20.03
N GLU A 29 -9.11 15.08 -20.83
CA GLU A 29 -10.43 15.52 -20.31
C GLU A 29 -11.18 14.36 -19.63
N ARG A 30 -11.14 13.16 -20.22
CA ARG A 30 -11.73 11.94 -19.63
C ARG A 30 -11.07 11.51 -18.32
N LEU A 31 -9.76 11.73 -18.17
CA LEU A 31 -9.05 11.45 -16.93
C LEU A 31 -9.42 12.46 -15.84
N GLU A 32 -9.62 13.73 -16.21
CA GLU A 32 -9.98 14.79 -15.27
C GLU A 32 -11.40 14.63 -14.72
N GLN A 33 -12.34 14.17 -15.54
CA GLN A 33 -13.70 13.86 -15.09
C GLN A 33 -13.78 12.68 -14.11
N LYS A 34 -12.81 11.76 -14.13
CA LYS A 34 -12.74 10.60 -13.22
C LYS A 34 -12.09 10.91 -11.86
N LYS A 35 -11.48 12.09 -11.70
CA LYS A 35 -10.68 12.45 -10.52
C LYS A 35 -11.48 13.04 -9.36
N LYS A 36 -12.80 13.11 -9.41
CA LYS A 36 -13.59 13.61 -8.28
C LYS A 36 -13.87 12.45 -7.31
N PRO A 37 -13.13 12.32 -6.19
CA PRO A 37 -13.48 11.34 -5.18
C PRO A 37 -14.89 11.65 -4.69
N LYS A 38 -15.77 10.67 -4.83
CA LYS A 38 -17.11 10.73 -4.26
C LYS A 38 -16.94 10.57 -2.76
N ILE A 39 -16.83 11.69 -2.04
CA ILE A 39 -16.80 11.67 -0.58
C ILE A 39 -18.22 11.32 -0.13
N ASN A 40 -18.36 10.18 0.55
CA ASN A 40 -19.63 9.82 1.16
C ASN A 40 -19.94 10.81 2.30
N ASP A 41 -21.23 11.00 2.56
CA ASP A 41 -21.72 11.84 3.65
C ASP A 41 -21.39 11.21 5.01
N PHE A 42 -21.23 12.04 6.04
CA PHE A 42 -20.87 11.58 7.38
C PHE A 42 -22.12 11.07 8.11
N ASP A 43 -22.13 9.80 8.51
CA ASP A 43 -23.19 9.26 9.34
C ASP A 43 -23.09 9.83 10.76
N THR A 44 -23.94 10.80 11.06
CA THR A 44 -24.01 11.45 12.38
C THR A 44 -24.64 10.54 13.44
N ALA A 45 -25.35 9.48 13.04
CA ALA A 45 -25.90 8.49 13.96
C ALA A 45 -24.89 7.40 14.35
N MET A 46 -23.73 7.37 13.69
CA MET A 46 -22.64 6.46 14.03
C MET A 46 -22.01 6.88 15.36
N ILE A 47 -22.44 6.23 16.44
CA ILE A 47 -21.81 6.36 17.75
C ILE A 47 -20.41 5.74 17.62
N MET A 48 -19.38 6.60 17.54
CA MET A 48 -18.01 6.13 17.72
C MET A 48 -17.87 5.61 19.15
N ALA A 49 -17.54 4.34 19.31
CA ALA A 49 -17.19 3.82 20.61
C ALA A 49 -15.91 4.51 21.10
N ASP A 50 -15.91 5.05 22.32
CA ASP A 50 -14.73 5.64 22.98
C ASP A 50 -13.63 4.59 23.30
N ILE A 51 -13.81 3.34 22.86
CA ILE A 51 -12.91 2.23 23.11
C ILE A 51 -11.96 2.12 21.94
N ILE A 52 -10.70 2.50 22.16
CA ILE A 52 -9.61 2.18 21.26
C ILE A 52 -9.42 0.66 21.31
N ILE A 53 -9.82 -0.05 20.25
CA ILE A 53 -9.61 -1.49 20.15
C ILE A 53 -8.11 -1.72 19.98
N PRO A 54 -7.44 -2.42 20.92
CA PRO A 54 -6.02 -2.71 20.79
C PRO A 54 -5.80 -3.61 19.57
N CYS A 55 -4.97 -3.17 18.64
CA CYS A 55 -4.63 -3.93 17.45
C CYS A 55 -3.21 -4.50 17.60
N PRO A 56 -3.03 -5.83 17.52
CA PRO A 56 -1.70 -6.44 17.56
C PRO A 56 -0.90 -6.08 16.31
N SER A 57 0.42 -6.24 16.39
CA SER A 57 1.33 -5.92 15.29
C SER A 57 1.10 -6.81 14.04
N GLN A 58 1.49 -6.31 12.86
CA GLN A 58 1.47 -7.11 11.62
C GLN A 58 2.33 -8.38 11.74
N TYR A 59 3.46 -8.30 12.45
CA TYR A 59 4.30 -9.45 12.79
C TYR A 59 3.48 -10.55 13.51
N THR A 60 2.73 -10.17 14.54
CA THR A 60 1.87 -11.08 15.30
C THR A 60 0.78 -11.69 14.43
N ILE A 61 0.11 -10.87 13.62
CA ILE A 61 -0.96 -11.33 12.71
C ILE A 61 -0.41 -12.38 11.72
N GLN A 62 0.79 -12.18 11.19
CA GLN A 62 1.41 -13.16 10.28
C GLN A 62 1.78 -14.46 10.98
N LYS A 63 2.36 -14.39 12.17
CA LYS A 63 2.63 -15.60 12.97
C LYS A 63 1.35 -16.42 13.21
N ILE A 64 0.25 -15.75 13.58
CA ILE A 64 -1.06 -16.41 13.75
C ILE A 64 -1.52 -17.07 12.45
N LYS A 65 -1.41 -16.38 11.31
CA LYS A 65 -1.77 -16.93 9.99
C LYS A 65 -0.94 -18.17 9.64
N ASN A 66 0.32 -18.19 10.05
CA ASN A 66 1.24 -19.31 9.86
C ASN A 66 1.07 -20.40 10.92
N MET A 67 0.16 -20.23 11.89
CA MET A 67 0.00 -21.12 13.05
C MET A 67 1.29 -21.26 13.87
N GLU A 68 2.13 -20.22 13.85
CA GLU A 68 3.35 -20.13 14.63
C GLU A 68 3.05 -19.64 16.05
N TYR A 69 3.95 -19.98 16.97
CA TYR A 69 3.86 -19.51 18.35
C TYR A 69 4.10 -18.00 18.45
N VAL A 70 3.24 -17.34 19.22
CA VAL A 70 3.25 -15.89 19.48
C VAL A 70 3.37 -15.64 20.97
N GLU A 71 4.33 -14.79 21.33
CA GLU A 71 4.58 -14.33 22.68
C GLU A 71 3.40 -13.50 23.21
N LEU A 72 2.97 -13.73 24.45
CA LEU A 72 1.77 -13.09 25.01
C LEU A 72 1.86 -11.56 25.07
N TRP A 73 3.09 -11.03 25.17
CA TRP A 73 3.39 -9.59 25.21
C TRP A 73 2.71 -8.82 24.06
N TYR A 74 2.58 -9.40 22.86
CA TYR A 74 1.96 -8.73 21.71
C TYR A 74 0.47 -8.45 21.85
N PHE A 75 -0.21 -9.11 22.80
CA PHE A 75 -1.62 -8.88 23.10
C PHE A 75 -1.83 -7.96 24.30
N SER A 76 -0.74 -7.58 24.99
CA SER A 76 -0.81 -6.61 26.08
C SER A 76 -1.16 -5.21 25.55
N PRO A 77 -1.78 -4.33 26.36
CA PRO A 77 -2.05 -2.95 25.97
C PRO A 77 -0.78 -2.21 25.51
N ASP A 78 0.35 -2.44 26.19
CA ASP A 78 1.65 -1.84 25.84
C ASP A 78 2.19 -2.37 24.52
N GLY A 79 2.04 -3.68 24.26
CA GLY A 79 2.44 -4.30 23.00
C GLY A 79 1.62 -3.78 21.81
N CYS A 80 0.31 -3.64 21.98
CA CYS A 80 -0.58 -3.04 20.99
C CYS A 80 -0.31 -1.54 20.79
N TRP A 81 0.00 -0.80 21.86
CA TRP A 81 0.41 0.59 21.75
C TRP A 81 1.73 0.71 20.97
N GLU A 82 2.75 -0.09 21.30
CA GLU A 82 4.02 -0.11 20.59
C GLU A 82 3.84 -0.45 19.10
N ALA A 83 2.98 -1.44 18.79
CA ALA A 83 2.61 -1.77 17.43
C ALA A 83 2.00 -0.58 16.69
N SER A 84 1.06 0.13 17.32
CA SER A 84 0.41 1.32 16.75
C SER A 84 1.37 2.50 16.55
N THR A 85 2.38 2.64 17.42
CA THR A 85 3.40 3.69 17.25
C THR A 85 4.40 3.33 16.15
N THR A 86 4.80 2.06 16.07
CA THR A 86 5.75 1.57 15.06
C THR A 86 5.16 1.64 13.67
N SER A 87 3.86 1.33 13.51
CA SER A 87 3.18 1.50 12.22
C SER A 87 3.06 2.96 11.79
N ARG A 88 3.19 3.93 12.72
CA ARG A 88 3.08 5.37 12.45
C ARG A 88 4.42 6.10 12.32
N SER A 89 5.52 5.58 12.88
CA SER A 89 6.76 6.36 13.08
C SER A 89 7.89 6.10 12.08
N THR A 90 7.64 5.41 10.98
CA THR A 90 8.62 5.25 9.91
C THR A 90 7.93 5.52 8.59
N LEU A 91 8.55 6.37 7.77
CA LEU A 91 8.36 6.42 6.31
C LEU A 91 8.00 5.00 5.83
N ASP A 92 6.74 4.83 5.41
CA ASP A 92 6.00 3.59 5.17
C ASP A 92 6.78 2.27 5.35
N SER A 93 6.82 1.75 6.59
CA SER A 93 7.30 0.37 6.83
C SER A 93 6.38 -0.68 6.21
N ASP A 94 5.13 -0.33 5.92
CA ASP A 94 4.19 -1.14 5.14
C ASP A 94 4.57 -1.17 3.64
N ASP A 95 5.28 -0.15 3.12
CA ASP A 95 5.76 -0.13 1.72
C ASP A 95 7.21 -0.57 1.56
N THR A 96 7.89 -0.90 2.68
CA THR A 96 9.27 -1.38 2.62
C THR A 96 9.30 -2.90 2.44
N PHE A 97 9.60 -3.34 1.23
CA PHE A 97 9.74 -4.76 0.89
C PHE A 97 11.21 -5.21 0.92
N GLY A 98 11.44 -6.38 1.50
CA GLY A 98 12.70 -7.11 1.42
C GLY A 98 12.60 -8.28 0.44
N PHE A 99 13.74 -8.68 -0.11
CA PHE A 99 13.84 -9.91 -0.90
C PHE A 99 13.97 -11.13 0.02
N VAL A 100 13.14 -12.14 -0.18
CA VAL A 100 13.17 -13.41 0.54
C VAL A 100 13.25 -14.56 -0.44
N LYS A 101 13.95 -15.63 -0.06
CA LYS A 101 14.00 -16.87 -0.83
C LYS A 101 12.90 -17.81 -0.35
N VAL A 102 11.99 -18.19 -1.23
CA VAL A 102 10.92 -19.17 -0.99
C VAL A 102 11.01 -20.24 -2.07
N ASP A 103 11.25 -21.49 -1.69
CA ASP A 103 11.32 -22.66 -2.60
C ASP A 103 12.19 -22.48 -3.84
N GLY A 104 13.33 -21.80 -3.67
CA GLY A 104 14.28 -21.54 -4.77
C GLY A 104 13.95 -20.32 -5.63
N MET A 105 12.84 -19.63 -5.38
CA MET A 105 12.45 -18.38 -6.01
C MET A 105 12.75 -17.18 -5.11
N VAL A 106 12.97 -16.01 -5.70
CA VAL A 106 13.07 -14.74 -4.98
C VAL A 106 11.71 -14.07 -4.97
N ALA A 107 11.18 -13.78 -3.78
CA ALA A 107 9.92 -13.11 -3.56
C ALA A 107 10.13 -11.79 -2.81
N LEU A 108 9.23 -10.83 -2.99
CA LEU A 108 9.16 -9.61 -2.18
C LEU A 108 8.24 -9.85 -0.98
N LYS A 109 8.70 -9.49 0.22
CA LYS A 109 7.89 -9.54 1.44
C LYS A 109 8.09 -8.28 2.25
N MET A 110 7.00 -7.76 2.79
CA MET A 110 7.03 -6.61 3.70
C MET A 110 7.95 -6.86 4.89
N LEU A 111 8.82 -5.89 5.19
CA LEU A 111 9.74 -5.97 6.33
C LEU A 111 9.02 -5.79 7.67
N ALA A 112 7.86 -5.11 7.69
CA ALA A 112 7.02 -5.00 8.89
C ALA A 112 6.55 -6.36 9.44
N LEU A 113 6.62 -7.42 8.63
CA LEU A 113 6.26 -8.78 9.03
C LEU A 113 7.35 -9.51 9.83
N PHE A 114 8.55 -8.94 9.96
CA PHE A 114 9.72 -9.63 10.53
C PHE A 114 10.24 -9.03 11.84
N LYS A 115 9.80 -7.83 12.21
CA LYS A 115 10.35 -7.14 13.37
C LYS A 115 9.62 -7.55 14.65
N ALA A 116 10.24 -8.45 15.41
CA ALA A 116 9.86 -8.71 16.78
C ALA A 116 10.18 -7.50 17.68
N SER A 117 9.35 -7.26 18.70
CA SER A 117 9.71 -6.31 19.74
C SER A 117 10.80 -6.88 20.63
N HIS A 118 11.75 -6.04 21.02
CA HIS A 118 12.79 -6.38 22.00
C HIS A 118 12.24 -6.53 23.42
N LYS A 119 10.99 -6.10 23.67
CA LYS A 119 10.30 -6.25 24.95
C LYS A 119 9.49 -7.54 25.05
N ALA A 120 9.33 -8.26 23.94
CA ALA A 120 8.65 -9.55 23.95
C ALA A 120 9.53 -10.56 24.69
N LEU A 121 9.05 -11.03 25.84
CA LEU A 121 9.65 -12.12 26.60
C LEU A 121 9.05 -13.46 26.14
N GLN A 122 9.84 -14.52 26.22
CA GLN A 122 9.32 -15.87 26.00
C GLN A 122 8.49 -16.29 27.21
N ASP A 123 7.45 -17.10 27.00
CA ASP A 123 6.53 -17.43 28.09
C ASP A 123 7.22 -18.17 29.26
N HIS A 124 8.31 -18.89 28.99
CA HIS A 124 9.06 -19.59 30.04
C HIS A 124 9.93 -18.65 30.90
N ASP A 125 10.20 -17.44 30.43
CA ASP A 125 10.91 -16.40 31.17
C ASP A 125 9.96 -15.49 31.95
N LEU A 126 8.63 -15.70 31.81
CA LEU A 126 7.63 -14.97 32.57
C LEU A 126 7.64 -15.46 34.03
N LEU A 127 8.07 -14.60 34.94
CA LEU A 127 7.87 -14.78 36.36
C LEU A 127 6.39 -14.50 36.65
N TRP A 128 5.64 -15.57 36.95
CA TRP A 128 4.23 -15.54 37.31
C TRP A 128 3.97 -14.79 38.61
#